data_AF-A0A0C9SPW1-F1
#
_entry.id   AF-A0A0C9SPW1-F1
#
_cell.length_a   1.000
_cell.length_b   1.000
_cell.length_c   1.000
_cell.angle_alpha   90.00
_cell.angle_beta   90.00
_cell.angle_gamma   90.00
#
_symmetry.space_group_name_H-M   'P 1'
#
loop_
_entity.id
_entity.type
_entity.pdbx_description
1 polymer ?
#
loop_
_entity_poly.entity_id
_entity_poly.type
_entity_poly.pdbx_seq_one_letter_code
_entity_poly.pdbx_strand_id
1 'polypeptide(L)'
;ELSAALRVEWAKAKARAEQWHEEVILLKEEMCRVLAFCDWKASWWESQADRRTDVSPELAESLGAYCAENASKERRMRASLERKWCGIRAWAREV
;
A
#
# COMPACT_ATOMS: atom_id res chain seq x y z
N GLU A 1 -13.42 -38.78 -26.71
CA GLU A 1 -12.26 -38.44 -25.85
C GLU A 1 -11.78 -37.00 -26.00
N LEU A 2 -11.55 -36.48 -27.21
CA LEU A 2 -11.17 -35.07 -27.45
C LEU A 2 -12.11 -34.02 -26.83
N SER A 3 -13.43 -34.26 -26.78
CA SER A 3 -14.39 -33.33 -26.17
C SER A 3 -14.30 -33.27 -24.63
N ALA A 4 -13.88 -34.35 -23.98
CA ALA A 4 -13.68 -34.39 -22.53
C ALA A 4 -12.41 -33.63 -22.14
N ALA A 5 -11.31 -33.86 -22.87
CA ALA A 5 -10.06 -33.11 -22.70
C ALA A 5 -10.28 -31.60 -22.91
N LEU A 6 -11.03 -31.21 -23.94
CA LEU A 6 -11.34 -29.81 -24.21
C LEU A 6 -12.15 -29.14 -23.09
N ARG A 7 -13.14 -29.86 -22.51
CA ARG A 7 -13.93 -29.35 -21.37
C ARG A 7 -13.08 -29.17 -20.13
N VAL A 8 -12.13 -30.08 -19.88
CA VAL A 8 -11.17 -29.96 -18.76
C VAL A 8 -10.27 -28.75 -18.95
N GLU A 9 -9.71 -28.55 -20.14
CA GLU A 9 -8.86 -27.38 -20.41
C GLU A 9 -9.65 -26.06 -20.34
N TRP A 10 -10.89 -26.04 -20.82
CA TRP A 10 -11.78 -24.88 -20.64
C TRP A 10 -12.08 -24.58 -19.17
N ALA A 11 -12.39 -25.62 -18.37
CA ALA A 11 -12.66 -25.45 -16.94
C ALA A 11 -11.43 -24.90 -16.19
N LYS A 12 -10.22 -25.39 -16.52
CA LYS A 12 -8.97 -24.86 -15.97
C LYS A 12 -8.73 -23.40 -16.37
N ALA A 13 -8.91 -23.07 -17.64
CA ALA A 13 -8.73 -21.71 -18.14
C ALA A 13 -9.73 -20.74 -17.49
N LYS A 14 -10.99 -21.17 -17.35
CA LYS A 14 -12.03 -20.40 -16.65
C LYS A 14 -11.69 -20.17 -15.18
N ALA A 15 -11.33 -21.23 -14.44
CA ALA A 15 -10.95 -21.12 -13.04
C ALA A 15 -9.76 -20.18 -12.83
N ARG A 16 -8.76 -20.22 -13.73
CA ARG A 16 -7.67 -19.23 -13.72
C ARG A 16 -8.20 -17.83 -13.97
N ALA A 17 -9.04 -17.61 -14.98
CA ALA A 17 -9.59 -16.28 -15.25
C ALA A 17 -10.36 -15.71 -14.04
N GLU A 18 -11.15 -16.54 -13.35
CA GLU A 18 -11.86 -16.16 -12.13
C GLU A 18 -10.90 -15.80 -10.99
N GLN A 19 -9.89 -16.65 -10.74
CA GLN A 19 -8.86 -16.36 -9.73
C GLN A 19 -8.09 -15.06 -10.02
N TRP A 20 -7.68 -14.84 -11.27
CA TRP A 20 -6.98 -13.63 -11.68
C TRP A 20 -7.84 -12.38 -11.45
N HIS A 21 -9.16 -12.47 -11.67
CA HIS A 21 -10.07 -11.37 -11.38
C HIS A 21 -10.11 -11.04 -9.89
N GLU A 22 -10.21 -12.06 -9.03
CA GLU A 22 -10.16 -11.90 -7.57
C GLU A 22 -8.84 -11.27 -7.11
N GLU A 23 -7.70 -11.76 -7.62
CA GLU A 23 -6.37 -11.24 -7.28
C GLU A 23 -6.23 -9.76 -7.65
N VAL A 24 -6.77 -9.34 -8.80
CA VAL A 24 -6.76 -7.92 -9.20
C VAL A 24 -7.61 -7.06 -8.26
N ILE A 25 -8.76 -7.55 -7.80
CA ILE A 25 -9.59 -6.84 -6.83
C ILE A 25 -8.86 -6.72 -5.49
N LEU A 26 -8.28 -7.82 -4.99
CA LEU A 26 -7.54 -7.84 -3.74
C LEU A 26 -6.33 -6.90 -3.78
N LEU A 27 -5.60 -6.87 -4.91
CA LEU A 27 -4.48 -5.96 -5.08
C LEU A 27 -4.91 -4.49 -5.01
N LYS A 28 -6.07 -4.14 -5.62
CA LYS A 28 -6.61 -2.77 -5.54
C LYS A 28 -6.90 -2.36 -4.11
N GLU A 29 -7.56 -3.24 -3.35
CA GLU A 29 -7.87 -2.99 -1.94
C GLU A 29 -6.60 -2.88 -1.11
N GLU A 30 -5.63 -3.77 -1.33
CA GLU A 30 -4.36 -3.73 -0.62
C GLU A 30 -3.61 -2.42 -0.87
N MET A 31 -3.58 -1.95 -2.12
CA MET A 31 -2.95 -0.66 -2.43
C MET A 31 -3.66 0.51 -1.74
N CYS A 32 -4.98 0.51 -1.66
CA CYS A 32 -5.73 1.49 -0.85
C CYS A 32 -5.33 1.44 0.63
N ARG A 33 -5.25 0.24 1.22
CA ARG A 33 -4.85 0.05 2.62
C ARG A 33 -3.42 0.49 2.90
N VAL A 34 -2.48 0.15 2.03
CA VAL A 34 -1.07 0.54 2.16
C VAL A 34 -0.90 2.06 2.13
N LEU A 35 -1.59 2.75 1.22
CA LEU A 35 -1.53 4.21 1.12
C LEU A 35 -2.14 4.89 2.36
N ALA A 36 -3.28 4.37 2.85
CA ALA A 36 -3.92 4.84 4.07
C ALA A 36 -3.05 4.57 5.31
N PHE A 37 -2.35 3.44 5.36
CA PHE A 37 -1.42 3.11 6.43
C PHE A 37 -0.27 4.10 6.50
N CYS A 38 0.33 4.49 5.38
CA CYS A 38 1.40 5.49 5.37
C CYS A 38 0.93 6.85 5.90
N ASP A 39 -0.29 7.30 5.56
CA ASP A 39 -0.86 8.53 6.12
C ASP A 39 -1.04 8.42 7.63
N TRP A 40 -1.70 7.34 8.07
CA TRP A 40 -1.92 7.08 9.49
C TRP A 40 -0.60 7.03 10.25
N LYS A 41 0.43 6.39 9.70
CA LYS A 41 1.73 6.25 10.34
C LYS A 41 2.47 7.58 10.41
N ALA A 42 2.33 8.43 9.39
CA ALA A 42 2.87 9.79 9.43
C ALA A 42 2.25 10.62 10.56
N SER A 43 0.92 10.62 10.66
CA SER A 43 0.21 11.31 11.76
C SER A 43 0.52 10.69 13.13
N TRP A 44 0.70 9.38 13.20
CA TRP A 44 1.14 8.71 14.42
C TRP A 44 2.51 9.21 14.86
N TRP A 45 3.48 9.33 13.96
CA TRP A 45 4.80 9.90 14.27
C TRP A 45 4.71 11.33 14.81
N GLU A 46 3.89 12.19 14.19
CA GLU A 46 3.68 13.56 14.66
C GLU A 46 3.12 13.60 16.09
N SER A 47 2.18 12.71 16.41
CA SER A 47 1.64 12.61 17.77
C SER A 47 2.66 12.08 18.80
N GLN A 48 3.79 11.50 18.38
CA GLN A 48 4.82 11.02 19.30
C GLN A 48 5.78 12.12 19.77
N ALA A 49 5.87 13.25 19.05
CA ALA A 49 6.82 14.32 19.36
C ALA A 49 6.65 14.85 20.80
N ASP A 50 5.40 15.08 21.23
CA ASP A 50 5.08 15.65 22.54
C ASP A 50 4.73 14.58 23.60
N ARG A 51 4.94 13.29 23.30
CA ARG A 51 4.52 12.20 24.18
C ARG A 51 5.34 12.13 25.47
N ARG A 52 6.60 12.60 25.44
CA ARG A 52 7.47 12.67 26.61
C ARG A 52 7.61 14.12 27.04
N THR A 53 7.04 14.45 28.20
CA THR A 53 7.02 15.81 28.74
C THR A 53 8.01 16.01 29.89
N ASP A 54 8.63 14.94 30.40
CA ASP A 54 9.58 14.95 31.52
C ASP A 54 11.05 14.88 31.09
N VAL A 55 11.37 15.45 29.92
CA VAL A 55 12.70 15.39 29.32
C VAL A 55 13.35 16.78 29.28
N SER A 56 14.68 16.82 29.13
CA SER A 56 15.38 18.08 28.94
C SER A 56 14.92 18.77 27.63
N PRO A 57 15.01 20.10 27.53
CA PRO A 57 14.63 20.83 26.32
C PRO A 57 15.36 20.34 25.06
N GLU A 58 16.65 20.00 25.18
CA GLU A 58 17.47 19.49 24.07
C GLU A 58 16.99 18.11 23.60
N LEU A 59 16.58 17.25 24.56
CA LEU A 59 16.00 15.95 24.22
C LEU A 59 14.60 16.11 23.61
N ALA A 60 13.78 17.05 24.09
CA ALA A 60 12.48 17.35 23.48
C ALA A 60 12.63 17.81 22.02
N GLU A 61 13.57 18.72 21.75
CA GLU A 61 13.85 19.21 20.40
C GLU A 61 14.27 18.07 19.47
N SER A 62 15.23 17.24 19.91
CA SER A 62 15.72 16.12 19.10
C SER A 62 14.65 15.05 18.86
N LEU A 63 13.78 14.78 19.83
CA LEU A 63 12.62 13.89 19.66
C LEU A 63 11.62 14.45 18.64
N GLY A 64 11.34 15.76 18.70
CA GLY A 64 10.50 16.44 17.71
C GLY A 64 11.06 16.33 16.30
N ALA A 65 12.36 16.60 16.12
CA ALA A 65 13.04 16.45 14.84
C ALA A 65 13.00 15.01 14.31
N TYR A 66 13.26 14.03 15.18
CA TYR A 66 13.20 12.61 14.81
C TYR A 66 11.79 12.18 14.37
N CYS A 67 10.76 12.58 15.11
CA CYS A 67 9.37 12.29 14.77
C CYS A 67 8.97 12.94 13.44
N ALA A 68 9.34 14.21 13.22
CA ALA A 68 9.08 14.92 11.98
C ALA A 68 9.78 14.27 10.77
N GLU A 69 11.03 13.83 10.93
CA GLU A 69 11.76 13.13 9.87
C GLU A 69 11.07 11.81 9.49
N ASN A 70 10.62 11.03 10.48
CA ASN A 70 9.91 9.78 10.24
C ASN A 70 8.54 10.02 9.61
N ALA A 71 7.77 11.02 10.04
CA ALA A 71 6.52 11.40 9.38
C ALA A 71 6.75 11.78 7.90
N SER A 72 7.82 12.52 7.61
CA SER A 72 8.22 12.87 6.24
C SER A 72 8.61 11.63 5.41
N LYS A 73 9.31 10.65 6.01
CA LYS A 73 9.62 9.36 5.34
C LYS A 73 8.35 8.62 4.93
N GLU A 74 7.37 8.50 5.82
CA GLU A 74 6.10 7.83 5.52
C GLU A 74 5.32 8.54 4.41
N ARG A 75 5.26 9.88 4.44
CA ARG A 75 4.63 10.68 3.37
C ARG A 75 5.33 10.50 2.02
N ARG A 76 6.67 10.46 2.01
CA ARG A 76 7.45 10.19 0.79
C ARG A 76 7.21 8.77 0.27
N MET A 77 7.11 7.79 1.17
CA MET A 77 6.78 6.41 0.81
C MET A 77 5.41 6.33 0.13
N ARG A 78 4.39 6.93 0.74
CA ARG A 78 3.05 7.05 0.15
C ARG A 78 3.11 7.65 -1.25
N ALA A 79 3.75 8.80 -1.42
CA ALA A 79 3.82 9.49 -2.71
C ALA A 79 4.54 8.66 -3.79
N SER A 80 5.55 7.88 -3.40
CA SER A 80 6.25 6.95 -4.29
C SER A 80 5.35 5.79 -4.71
N LEU A 81 4.65 5.17 -3.75
CA LEU A 81 3.73 4.07 -3.99
C LEU A 81 2.53 4.50 -4.84
N GLU A 82 1.91 5.64 -4.53
CA GLU A 82 0.79 6.20 -5.31
C GLU A 82 1.21 6.42 -6.76
N ARG A 83 2.41 6.98 -6.99
CA ARG A 83 2.91 7.22 -8.35
C ARG A 83 3.09 5.93 -9.14
N LYS A 84 3.71 4.90 -8.52
CA LYS A 84 3.85 3.57 -9.14
C LYS A 84 2.49 2.96 -9.43
N TRP A 85 1.56 3.07 -8.48
CA TRP A 85 0.21 2.53 -8.62
C TRP A 85 -0.61 3.23 -9.69
N CYS A 86 -0.53 4.56 -9.79
CA CYS A 86 -1.11 5.33 -10.89
C CYS A 86 -0.62 4.83 -12.26
N GLY A 87 0.67 4.56 -12.40
CA GLY A 87 1.23 4.00 -13.63
C GLY A 87 0.63 2.63 -13.98
N ILE A 88 0.53 1.73 -13.00
CA ILE A 88 -0.08 0.41 -13.19
C ILE A 88 -1.56 0.52 -13.56
N ARG A 89 -2.31 1.40 -12.89
CA ARG A 89 -3.74 1.64 -13.20
C ARG A 89 -3.94 2.24 -14.58
N ALA A 90 -3.05 3.12 -15.04
CA ALA A 90 -3.12 3.71 -16.37
C ALA A 90 -2.88 2.63 -17.44
N TRP A 91 -1.79 1.86 -17.30
CA TRP A 91 -1.50 0.73 -18.18
C TRP A 91 -2.65 -0.28 -18.24
N ALA A 92 -3.22 -0.66 -17.09
CA ALA A 92 -4.31 -1.63 -17.02
C ALA A 92 -5.65 -1.12 -17.63
N ARG A 93 -5.77 0.17 -17.97
CA ARG A 93 -6.92 0.70 -18.73
C ARG A 93 -6.69 0.70 -20.24
N GLU A 94 -5.43 0.61 -20.67
CA GLU A 94 -5.01 0.64 -22.07
C GLU A 94 -4.91 -0.78 -22.67
N VAL A 95 -4.85 -1.81 -21.83
CA VAL A 95 -4.85 -3.25 -22.17
C VAL A 95 -6.23 -3.84 -21.95
#